data_AF-A0A850P609-F1
#
_entry.id   AF-A0A850P609-F1
#
_cell.length_a   1.000
_cell.length_b   1.000
_cell.length_c   1.000
_cell.angle_alpha   90.00
_cell.angle_beta   90.00
_cell.angle_gamma   90.00
#
_symmetry.space_group_name_H-M   'P 1'
#
loop_
_entity.id
_entity.type
_entity.pdbx_description
1 polymer ?
#
loop_
_entity_poly.entity_id
_entity_poly.type
_entity_poly.pdbx_seq_one_letter_code
_entity_poly.pdbx_strand_id
1 'polypeptide(L)'
;MGDRLRSLRKSRGLVQAVAAEAVGISRNHLTEIENGKDPGFQTFCALADFYGVSMDYLYRGTTLVAIENPEDVAHGPEESRLLRIWRGVDDCHRQRMMDGLLAELLAKSKSSAA
;
A
#
# COMPACT_ATOMS: atom_id res chain seq x y z
N MET A 1 5.51 10.57 3.84
CA MET A 1 5.71 9.23 4.44
C MET A 1 4.87 9.05 5.71
N GLY A 2 5.01 9.90 6.74
CA GLY A 2 4.29 9.75 8.02
C GLY A 2 2.78 9.57 7.88
N ASP A 3 2.12 10.40 7.05
CA ASP A 3 0.68 10.23 6.78
C ASP A 3 0.34 8.91 6.09
N ARG A 4 1.20 8.40 5.20
CA ARG A 4 1.01 7.09 4.57
C ARG A 4 1.11 5.96 5.59
N LEU A 5 2.10 6.00 6.48
CA LEU A 5 2.22 5.05 7.59
C LEU A 5 0.98 5.06 8.48
N ARG A 6 0.49 6.26 8.82
CA ARG A 6 -0.74 6.43 9.58
C ARG A 6 -1.94 5.83 8.85
N SER A 7 -2.06 6.03 7.55
CA SER A 7 -3.13 5.46 6.72
C SER A 7 -3.06 3.93 6.64
N LEU A 8 -1.87 3.36 6.42
CA LEU A 8 -1.64 1.90 6.43
C LEU A 8 -1.98 1.28 7.79
N ARG A 9 -1.63 1.96 8.89
CA ARG A 9 -1.99 1.51 10.23
C ARG A 9 -3.51 1.52 10.44
N LYS A 10 -4.17 2.62 10.05
CA LYS A 10 -5.62 2.78 10.19
C LYS A 10 -6.41 1.82 9.31
N SER A 11 -5.95 1.54 8.08
CA SER A 11 -6.62 0.58 7.18
C SER A 11 -6.61 -0.85 7.72
N ARG A 12 -5.62 -1.19 8.56
CA ARG A 12 -5.57 -2.45 9.32
C ARG A 12 -6.27 -2.40 10.68
N GLY A 13 -6.91 -1.29 11.04
CA GLY A 13 -7.61 -1.12 12.32
C GLY A 13 -6.69 -1.11 13.55
N LEU A 14 -5.40 -0.85 13.38
CA LEU A 14 -4.41 -0.95 14.45
C LEU A 14 -4.25 0.36 15.23
N VAL A 15 -4.11 0.25 16.54
CA VAL A 15 -3.61 1.33 17.40
C VAL A 15 -2.08 1.42 17.32
N GLN A 16 -1.52 2.60 17.60
CA GLN A 16 -0.06 2.83 17.50
C GLN A 16 0.76 1.86 18.36
N ALA A 17 0.27 1.51 19.56
CA ALA A 17 0.99 0.59 20.44
C ALA A 17 1.20 -0.79 19.81
N VAL A 18 0.17 -1.36 19.21
CA VAL A 18 0.21 -2.68 18.56
C VAL A 18 1.12 -2.67 17.33
N ALA A 19 1.02 -1.63 16.50
CA ALA A 19 1.88 -1.51 15.32
C ALA A 19 3.36 -1.29 15.71
N ALA A 20 3.61 -0.50 16.75
CA ALA A 20 4.96 -0.24 17.24
C ALA A 20 5.60 -1.52 17.81
N GLU A 21 4.85 -2.29 18.59
CA GLU A 21 5.28 -3.57 19.13
C GLU A 21 5.63 -4.58 18.02
N ALA A 22 4.78 -4.71 17.00
CA ALA A 22 5.02 -5.62 15.87
C ALA A 22 6.28 -5.26 15.06
N VAL A 23 6.65 -3.99 15.03
CA VAL A 23 7.85 -3.47 14.34
C VAL A 23 9.08 -3.48 15.26
N GLY A 24 8.91 -3.72 16.57
CA GLY A 24 9.99 -3.71 17.54
C GLY A 24 10.47 -2.32 17.95
N ILE A 25 9.60 -1.31 17.92
CA ILE A 25 9.90 0.07 18.33
C ILE A 25 8.96 0.56 19.44
N SER A 26 9.31 1.66 20.10
CA SER A 26 8.42 2.26 21.10
C SER A 26 7.22 2.95 20.44
N ARG A 27 6.08 2.97 21.13
CA ARG A 27 4.89 3.71 20.69
C ARG A 27 5.22 5.17 20.36
N ASN A 28 5.99 5.82 21.22
CA ASN A 28 6.36 7.23 21.04
C ASN A 28 7.20 7.43 19.78
N HIS A 29 8.12 6.52 19.49
CA HIS A 29 8.92 6.57 18.27
C HIS A 29 8.01 6.46 17.03
N LEU A 30 7.04 5.53 17.02
CA LEU A 30 6.08 5.45 15.93
C LEU A 30 5.24 6.74 15.79
N THR A 31 4.81 7.35 16.90
CA THR A 31 4.10 8.64 16.87
C THR A 31 4.92 9.72 16.18
N GLU A 32 6.21 9.85 16.52
CA GLU A 32 7.10 10.83 15.91
C GLU A 32 7.30 10.54 14.41
N ILE A 33 7.47 9.27 14.02
CA ILE A 33 7.63 8.86 12.62
C ILE A 33 6.37 9.21 11.81
N GLU A 34 5.18 8.93 12.34
CA GLU A 34 3.91 9.32 11.73
C GLU A 34 3.76 10.84 11.60
N ASN A 35 4.46 11.62 12.43
CA ASN A 35 4.49 13.08 12.39
C ASN A 35 5.67 13.64 11.55
N GLY A 36 6.42 12.79 10.86
CA GLY A 36 7.47 13.20 9.92
C GLY A 36 8.91 13.02 10.40
N LYS A 37 9.14 12.42 11.58
CA LYS A 37 10.48 12.03 12.00
C LYS A 37 11.02 10.91 11.10
N ASP A 38 12.31 10.96 10.81
CA ASP A 38 13.01 9.88 10.10
C ASP A 38 13.14 8.64 11.02
N PRO A 39 12.60 7.47 10.62
CA PRO A 39 12.70 6.23 11.38
C PRO A 39 14.11 5.61 11.40
N GLY A 40 15.00 6.04 10.50
CA GLY A 40 16.24 5.34 10.19
C GLY A 40 16.01 4.06 9.37
N PHE A 41 17.08 3.56 8.74
CA PHE A 41 16.97 2.50 7.72
C PHE A 41 16.37 1.18 8.25
N GLN A 42 16.84 0.69 9.41
CA GLN A 42 16.37 -0.59 9.96
C GLN A 42 14.87 -0.57 10.29
N THR A 43 14.42 0.47 10.99
CA THR A 43 12.99 0.67 11.30
C THR A 43 12.17 0.86 10.04
N PHE A 44 12.70 1.57 9.05
CA PHE A 44 12.03 1.79 7.77
C PHE A 44 11.78 0.47 7.02
N CYS A 45 12.79 -0.41 6.95
CA CYS A 45 12.65 -1.75 6.37
C CYS A 45 11.60 -2.57 7.14
N ALA A 46 11.68 -2.60 8.47
CA ALA A 46 10.73 -3.33 9.30
C ALA A 46 9.28 -2.83 9.13
N LEU A 47 9.08 -1.52 8.94
CA LEU A 47 7.76 -0.95 8.63
C LEU A 47 7.27 -1.39 7.25
N ALA A 48 8.13 -1.38 6.23
CA ALA A 48 7.78 -1.81 4.88
C ALA A 48 7.36 -3.30 4.87
N ASP A 49 8.16 -4.15 5.50
CA ASP A 49 7.88 -5.59 5.62
C ASP A 49 6.60 -5.85 6.42
N PHE A 50 6.43 -5.18 7.56
CA PHE A 50 5.23 -5.31 8.39
C PHE A 50 3.95 -4.95 7.61
N TYR A 51 3.98 -3.85 6.85
CA TYR A 51 2.83 -3.42 6.05
C TYR A 51 2.70 -4.14 4.70
N GLY A 52 3.68 -4.97 4.32
CA GLY A 52 3.67 -5.70 3.05
C GLY A 52 3.70 -4.77 1.84
N VAL A 53 4.43 -3.66 1.95
CA VAL A 53 4.55 -2.66 0.87
C VAL A 53 6.01 -2.45 0.49
N SER A 54 6.27 -2.01 -0.73
CA SER A 54 7.64 -1.68 -1.13
C SER A 54 8.16 -0.45 -0.38
N MET A 55 9.48 -0.39 -0.20
CA MET A 55 10.17 0.77 0.34
C MET A 55 9.90 2.03 -0.48
N ASP A 56 9.91 1.92 -1.81
CA ASP A 56 9.64 3.06 -2.69
C ASP A 56 8.21 3.59 -2.50
N TYR A 57 7.22 2.70 -2.41
CA TYR A 57 5.85 3.10 -2.09
C TYR A 57 5.77 3.81 -0.73
N LEU A 58 6.41 3.26 0.30
CA LEU A 58 6.36 3.86 1.62
C LEU A 58 6.96 5.28 1.62
N TYR A 59 8.11 5.43 0.96
CA TYR A 59 8.88 6.68 0.93
C TYR A 59 8.36 7.72 -0.06
N ARG A 60 8.03 7.33 -1.30
CA ARG A 60 7.56 8.24 -2.37
C ARG A 60 6.04 8.29 -2.49
N GLY A 61 5.36 7.17 -2.25
CA GLY A 61 3.90 7.03 -2.40
C GLY A 61 3.45 6.87 -3.85
N THR A 62 4.33 6.37 -4.70
CA THR A 62 4.00 6.13 -6.10
C THR A 62 3.11 4.89 -6.17
N THR A 63 1.82 5.10 -6.42
CA THR A 63 0.81 4.01 -6.59
C THR A 63 0.86 3.37 -7.98
N LEU A 64 1.56 4.00 -8.92
CA LEU A 64 1.75 3.51 -10.28
C LEU A 64 3.22 3.16 -10.44
N VAL A 65 3.53 1.87 -10.31
CA VAL A 65 4.77 1.37 -10.91
C VAL A 65 4.58 1.62 -12.40
N ALA A 66 5.34 2.56 -12.98
CA ALA A 66 5.55 2.49 -14.41
C ALA A 66 6.11 1.10 -14.66
N ILE A 67 5.48 0.31 -15.53
CA ILE A 67 6.04 -0.99 -15.91
C ILE A 67 7.36 -0.66 -16.63
N GLU A 68 8.46 -0.61 -15.88
CA GLU A 68 9.79 -0.28 -16.42
C GLU A 68 10.28 -1.42 -17.31
N ASN A 69 9.79 -2.64 -17.07
CA ASN A 69 10.09 -3.83 -17.85
C ASN A 69 8.80 -4.62 -18.18
N PRO A 70 8.44 -4.79 -19.47
CA PRO A 70 7.31 -5.63 -19.91
C PRO A 70 7.40 -7.10 -19.50
N GLU A 71 8.54 -7.55 -18.99
CA GLU A 71 8.76 -8.92 -18.51
C GLU A 71 8.37 -9.10 -17.03
N ASP A 72 8.31 -8.02 -16.24
CA ASP A 72 8.00 -8.03 -14.81
C ASP A 72 6.51 -7.70 -14.54
N VAL A 73 5.61 -8.36 -15.26
CA VAL A 73 4.18 -8.01 -15.26
C VAL A 73 3.45 -8.42 -13.97
N ALA A 74 3.99 -9.37 -13.19
CA ALA A 74 3.40 -9.79 -11.92
C ALA A 74 4.44 -10.21 -10.88
N HIS A 75 4.31 -9.68 -9.67
CA HIS A 75 5.15 -9.94 -8.50
C HIS A 75 4.51 -10.95 -7.55
N GLY A 76 4.17 -12.14 -8.08
CA GLY A 76 3.75 -13.28 -7.25
C GLY A 76 2.52 -14.03 -7.76
N PRO A 77 2.09 -15.07 -7.02
CA PRO A 77 1.04 -15.99 -7.48
C PRO A 77 -0.35 -15.36 -7.52
N GLU A 78 -0.64 -14.42 -6.61
CA GLU A 78 -1.93 -13.72 -6.57
C GLU A 78 -2.10 -12.75 -7.73
N GLU A 79 -1.09 -11.93 -8.00
CA GLU A 79 -1.09 -10.98 -9.13
C GLU A 79 -1.10 -11.71 -10.48
N SER A 80 -0.36 -12.83 -10.58
CA SER A 80 -0.40 -13.70 -11.76
C SER A 80 -1.81 -14.25 -12.03
N ARG A 81 -2.61 -14.45 -10.98
CA ARG A 81 -4.00 -14.89 -11.09
C ARG A 81 -4.87 -13.80 -11.70
N LEU A 82 -4.66 -12.54 -11.32
CA LEU A 82 -5.35 -11.39 -11.91
C LEU A 82 -5.03 -11.25 -13.40
N LEU A 83 -3.76 -11.38 -13.79
CA LEU A 83 -3.38 -11.35 -15.21
C LEU A 83 -4.04 -12.48 -16.02
N ARG A 84 -4.12 -13.68 -15.45
CA ARG A 84 -4.79 -14.81 -16.10
C ARG A 84 -6.28 -14.55 -16.31
N ILE A 85 -6.95 -13.97 -15.31
CA ILE A 85 -8.35 -13.55 -15.43
C ILE A 85 -8.46 -12.46 -16.49
N TRP A 86 -7.64 -11.41 -16.41
CA TRP A 86 -7.66 -10.27 -17.32
C TRP A 86 -7.49 -10.67 -18.80
N ARG A 87 -6.56 -11.59 -19.10
CA ARG A 87 -6.34 -12.12 -20.47
C ARG A 87 -7.50 -12.96 -21.00
N GLY A 88 -8.35 -13.51 -20.12
CA GLY A 88 -9.50 -14.33 -20.49
C GLY A 88 -10.82 -13.57 -20.61
N VAL A 89 -10.83 -12.28 -20.25
CA VAL A 89 -12.03 -11.44 -20.24
C VAL A 89 -12.06 -10.57 -21.51
N ASP A 90 -13.19 -10.52 -22.22
CA ASP A 90 -13.34 -9.66 -23.38
C ASP A 90 -13.33 -8.17 -23.02
N ASP A 91 -13.16 -7.32 -24.04
CA ASP A 91 -12.98 -5.88 -23.86
C ASP A 91 -14.13 -5.21 -23.12
N CYS A 92 -15.38 -5.64 -23.37
CA CYS A 92 -16.56 -5.05 -22.72
C CYS A 92 -16.57 -5.33 -21.22
N HIS A 93 -16.29 -6.57 -20.83
CA HIS A 93 -16.23 -6.96 -19.43
C HIS A 93 -15.00 -6.40 -18.71
N ARG A 94 -13.85 -6.28 -19.40
CA ARG A 94 -12.67 -5.59 -18.86
C ARG A 94 -12.98 -4.13 -18.55
N GLN A 95 -13.63 -3.42 -19.48
CA GLN A 95 -13.99 -2.02 -19.28
C GLN A 95 -14.93 -1.87 -18.07
N ARG A 96 -15.99 -2.68 -17.98
CA ARG A 96 -16.93 -2.64 -16.85
C ARG A 96 -16.27 -2.97 -15.51
N MET A 97 -15.34 -3.92 -15.48
CA MET A 97 -14.58 -4.26 -14.29
C MET A 97 -13.71 -3.07 -13.83
N MET A 98 -13.01 -2.43 -14.76
CA MET A 98 -12.18 -1.26 -14.44
C MET A 98 -13.00 -0.06 -13.98
N ASP A 99 -14.11 0.23 -14.67
CA ASP A 99 -14.98 1.35 -14.30
C ASP A 99 -15.53 1.17 -12.88
N GLY A 100 -15.93 -0.07 -12.53
CA GLY A 100 -16.36 -0.41 -11.18
C GLY A 100 -15.27 -0.24 -10.13
N LEU A 101 -14.07 -0.78 -10.40
CA LEU A 101 -12.93 -0.72 -9.47
C LEU A 101 -12.45 0.73 -9.25
N LEU A 102 -12.41 1.53 -10.33
CA LEU A 102 -12.08 2.95 -10.26
C LEU A 102 -13.11 3.74 -9.45
N ALA A 103 -14.40 3.47 -9.65
CA ALA A 103 -15.46 4.10 -8.88
C ALA A 103 -15.34 3.80 -7.37
N GLU A 104 -15.04 2.55 -7.00
CA GLU A 104 -14.83 2.15 -5.61
C GLU A 104 -13.59 2.80 -4.98
N LEU A 105 -12.46 2.86 -5.71
CA LEU A 105 -11.23 3.48 -5.23
C LEU A 105 -11.39 5.00 -5.03
N LEU A 106 -12.10 5.66 -5.95
CA LEU A 106 -12.44 7.10 -5.83
C LEU A 106 -13.45 7.36 -4.69
N ALA A 107 -14.35 6.43 -4.41
CA ALA A 107 -15.27 6.54 -3.28
C ALA A 107 -14.54 6.42 -1.93
N LYS A 108 -13.59 5.48 -1.82
CA LYS A 108 -12.74 5.33 -0.62
C LYS A 108 -11.82 6.53 -0.39
N SER A 109 -11.30 7.16 -1.44
CA SER A 109 -10.44 8.36 -1.28
C SER A 109 -11.20 9.57 -0.74
N LYS A 110 -12.47 9.76 -1.16
CA LYS A 110 -13.34 10.82 -0.64
C LYS A 110 -13.79 10.58 0.79
N SER A 111 -14.10 9.32 1.16
CA SER A 111 -14.51 8.97 2.52
C SER A 111 -13.38 9.03 3.55
N SER A 112 -12.11 9.01 3.12
CA SER A 112 -10.95 9.15 4.02
C SER A 112 -10.53 10.61 4.24
N ALA A 113 -11.11 11.57 3.53
CA ALA A 113 -10.79 12.99 3.59
C ALA A 113 -11.86 13.84 4.31
N ALA A 114 -12.95 13.22 4.78
CA ALA A 114 -14.00 13.81 5.62
C ALA A 114 -13.91 13.24 7.05
#